data_AF-A0A379SER7-F1
#
_entry.id   AF-A0A379SER7-F1
#
_cell.length_a   1.000
_cell.length_b   1.000
_cell.length_c   1.000
_cell.angle_alpha   90.00
_cell.angle_beta   90.00
_cell.angle_gamma   90.00
#
_symmetry.space_group_name_H-M   'P 1'
#
loop_
_entity.id
_entity.type
_entity.pdbx_description
1 polymer ?
#
loop_
_entity_poly.entity_id
_entity_poly.type
_entity_poly.pdbx_seq_one_letter_code
_entity_poly.pdbx_strand_id
1 'polypeptide(L)'
;MKLISNDLRDGDKLPHRHVFNGMGYDGDNISPHLAWDEVPMGTKSFVVTCYDPDAPTSSGWWHWVVVNLPADTRVLTQGFGSGLVAVPDGVIQTRTDFGKAGYGGAAPPKGETHRYIFTVHALDVERLDVDEDASGAMVGFNVHFHSLASASITAMFS
;
A
#
# COMPACT_ATOMS: atom_id res chain seq x y z
N MET A 1 9.44 -14.85 0.48
CA MET A 1 9.21 -13.43 0.77
C MET A 1 8.25 -13.30 1.93
N LYS A 2 8.59 -12.48 2.92
CA LYS A 2 7.79 -12.22 4.12
C LYS A 2 7.59 -10.73 4.29
N LEU A 3 6.42 -10.34 4.78
CA LEU A 3 6.09 -8.97 5.16
C LEU A 3 5.79 -8.95 6.66
N ILE A 4 6.37 -7.98 7.36
CA ILE A 4 6.12 -7.71 8.78
C ILE A 4 5.83 -6.22 8.98
N SER A 5 5.21 -5.90 10.10
CA SER A 5 4.96 -4.54 10.52
C SER A 5 5.17 -4.42 12.03
N ASN A 6 5.69 -3.27 12.47
CA ASN A 6 5.69 -2.90 13.89
C ASN A 6 4.32 -2.40 14.34
N ASP A 7 3.48 -2.01 13.39
CA ASP A 7 2.19 -1.37 13.65
C ASP A 7 1.02 -2.32 13.38
N LEU A 8 1.15 -3.23 12.41
CA LEU A 8 0.10 -4.14 11.98
C LEU A 8 0.38 -5.59 12.41
N ARG A 9 -0.70 -6.31 12.66
CA ARG A 9 -0.72 -7.77 12.79
C ARG A 9 -1.77 -8.33 11.85
N ASP A 10 -1.43 -9.42 11.18
CA ASP A 10 -2.32 -10.03 10.20
C ASP A 10 -3.58 -10.59 10.87
N GLY A 11 -4.75 -10.21 10.34
CA GLY A 11 -6.08 -10.53 10.86
C GLY A 11 -6.58 -9.63 12.00
N ASP A 12 -5.70 -8.82 12.61
CA ASP A 12 -6.05 -7.97 13.75
C ASP A 12 -6.72 -6.65 13.31
N LYS A 13 -7.29 -5.93 14.27
CA LYS A 13 -7.87 -4.60 14.04
C LYS A 13 -6.79 -3.60 13.62
N LEU A 14 -7.06 -2.80 12.59
CA LEU A 14 -6.24 -1.68 12.17
C LEU A 14 -6.13 -0.65 13.31
N PRO A 15 -4.91 -0.33 13.79
CA PRO A 15 -4.73 0.72 14.78
C PRO A 15 -5.27 2.07 14.29
N HIS A 16 -5.83 2.84 15.22
CA HIS A 16 -6.43 4.16 14.92
C HIS A 16 -5.44 5.14 14.26
N ARG A 17 -4.14 4.93 14.48
CA ARG A 17 -3.02 5.61 13.80
C ARG A 17 -3.12 5.59 12.27
N HIS A 18 -3.71 4.54 11.70
CA HIS A 18 -3.80 4.32 10.25
C HIS A 18 -5.22 4.52 9.72
N VAL A 19 -6.16 4.95 10.57
CA VAL A 19 -7.53 5.26 10.17
C VAL A 19 -7.55 6.63 9.50
N PHE A 20 -8.47 6.84 8.56
CA PHE A 20 -8.60 8.12 7.87
C PHE A 20 -9.03 9.24 8.83
N ASN A 21 -8.70 10.48 8.48
CA ASN A 21 -8.99 11.68 9.29
C ASN A 21 -10.09 12.57 8.67
N GLY A 22 -10.99 11.94 7.92
CA GLY A 22 -12.12 12.56 7.24
C GLY A 22 -13.26 11.57 7.07
N MET A 23 -14.29 11.93 6.31
CA MET A 23 -15.46 11.07 6.06
C MET A 23 -16.17 10.58 7.34
N GLY A 24 -16.13 11.36 8.42
CA GLY A 24 -16.73 11.00 9.71
C GLY A 24 -15.82 10.23 10.67
N TYR A 25 -14.55 10.03 10.29
CA TYR A 25 -13.50 9.45 11.14
C TYR A 25 -12.46 10.50 11.55
N ASP A 26 -11.75 10.21 12.64
CA ASP A 26 -10.78 11.07 13.32
C ASP A 26 -9.43 10.38 13.56
N GLY A 27 -9.09 9.37 12.74
CA GLY A 27 -7.79 8.72 12.82
C GLY A 27 -6.64 9.66 12.48
N ASP A 28 -5.40 9.20 12.65
CA ASP A 28 -4.24 10.05 12.37
C ASP A 28 -3.88 10.10 10.87
N ASN A 29 -4.45 9.21 10.06
CA ASN A 29 -4.18 9.04 8.63
C ASN A 29 -2.68 8.85 8.29
N ILE A 30 -1.98 8.08 9.12
CA ILE A 30 -0.55 7.80 8.95
C ILE A 30 -0.35 6.39 8.38
N SER A 31 0.38 6.26 7.28
CA SER A 31 0.74 4.96 6.70
C SER A 31 1.56 4.11 7.69
N PRO A 32 1.33 2.79 7.77
CA PRO A 32 2.02 1.92 8.71
C PRO A 32 3.48 1.68 8.30
N HIS A 33 4.30 1.33 9.28
CA HIS A 33 5.59 0.70 9.03
C HIS A 33 5.39 -0.62 8.29
N LEU A 34 6.17 -0.87 7.24
CA LEU A 34 6.22 -2.14 6.53
C LEU A 34 7.69 -2.53 6.31
N ALA A 35 8.05 -3.76 6.63
CA ALA A 35 9.37 -4.29 6.34
C ALA A 35 9.27 -5.70 5.76
N TRP A 36 10.16 -6.03 4.83
CA TRP A 36 10.12 -7.33 4.16
C TRP A 36 11.51 -7.93 3.97
N ASP A 37 11.51 -9.26 3.89
CA ASP A 37 12.73 -10.07 3.70
C ASP A 37 12.42 -11.32 2.85
N GLU A 38 13.42 -12.17 2.62
CA GLU A 38 13.32 -13.38 1.79
C GLU A 38 12.86 -13.07 0.35
N VAL A 39 13.40 -11.98 -0.20
CA VAL A 39 13.11 -11.46 -1.53
C VAL A 39 13.64 -12.45 -2.61
N PRO A 40 12.87 -12.77 -3.65
CA PRO A 40 13.29 -13.72 -4.67
C PRO A 40 14.49 -13.19 -5.48
N MET A 41 15.35 -14.12 -5.91
CA MET A 41 16.43 -13.82 -6.85
C MET A 41 15.87 -13.20 -8.13
N GLY A 42 16.54 -12.18 -8.67
CA GLY A 42 16.11 -11.46 -9.87
C GLY A 42 15.22 -10.24 -9.60
N THR A 43 14.88 -9.95 -8.33
CA THR A 43 14.16 -8.73 -7.97
C THR A 43 14.95 -7.48 -8.33
N LYS A 44 14.31 -6.56 -9.06
CA LYS A 44 14.90 -5.28 -9.48
C LYS A 44 14.16 -4.06 -8.93
N SER A 45 12.91 -4.21 -8.52
CA SER A 45 12.16 -3.17 -7.83
C SER A 45 11.03 -3.76 -6.97
N PHE A 46 10.40 -2.91 -6.17
CA PHE A 46 9.19 -3.25 -5.45
C PHE A 46 8.04 -2.30 -5.74
N VAL A 47 6.83 -2.84 -5.58
CA VAL A 47 5.58 -2.09 -5.48
C VAL A 47 4.96 -2.37 -4.11
N VAL A 48 4.43 -1.35 -3.45
CA VAL A 48 3.64 -1.49 -2.23
C VAL A 48 2.23 -0.95 -2.48
N THR A 49 1.22 -1.69 -2.06
CA THR A 49 -0.18 -1.29 -2.17
C THR A 49 -0.94 -1.46 -0.85
N CYS A 50 -2.01 -0.69 -0.68
CA CYS A 50 -3.07 -0.94 0.29
C CYS A 50 -4.39 -0.97 -0.49
N TYR A 51 -5.13 -2.07 -0.39
CA TYR A 51 -6.39 -2.27 -1.12
C TYR A 51 -7.48 -2.82 -0.20
N ASP A 52 -8.67 -2.24 -0.31
CA ASP A 52 -9.90 -2.69 0.35
C ASP A 52 -10.80 -3.39 -0.68
N PRO A 53 -10.89 -4.74 -0.68
CA PRO A 53 -11.77 -5.46 -1.59
C PRO A 53 -13.25 -5.40 -1.19
N ASP A 54 -13.56 -4.96 0.03
CA ASP A 54 -14.90 -4.98 0.62
C ASP A 54 -15.65 -3.64 0.40
N ALA A 55 -14.93 -2.59 -0.01
CA ALA A 55 -15.53 -1.33 -0.41
C ALA A 55 -16.64 -1.51 -1.47
N PRO A 56 -17.86 -0.98 -1.25
CA PRO A 56 -19.04 -1.27 -2.08
C PRO A 56 -19.08 -0.43 -3.38
N THR A 57 -18.02 -0.50 -4.18
CA THR A 57 -17.84 0.28 -5.42
C THR A 57 -17.86 -0.57 -6.69
N SER A 58 -18.02 -1.89 -6.56
CA SER A 58 -17.78 -2.91 -7.60
C SER A 58 -16.31 -3.12 -7.99
N SER A 59 -15.38 -2.28 -7.52
CA SER A 59 -13.95 -2.34 -7.86
C SER A 59 -13.03 -2.30 -6.63
N GLY A 60 -13.60 -2.44 -5.43
CA GLY A 60 -12.89 -2.19 -4.17
C GLY A 60 -12.39 -0.75 -4.06
N TRP A 61 -11.33 -0.54 -3.28
CA TRP A 61 -10.72 0.77 -3.08
C TRP A 61 -9.22 0.70 -2.92
N TRP A 62 -8.48 1.42 -3.76
CA TRP A 62 -7.04 1.63 -3.61
C TRP A 62 -6.78 2.74 -2.61
N HIS A 63 -6.23 2.37 -1.46
CA HIS A 63 -5.88 3.26 -0.34
C HIS A 63 -4.47 3.82 -0.44
N TRP A 64 -3.56 3.10 -1.10
CA TRP A 64 -2.17 3.51 -1.27
C TRP A 64 -1.51 2.70 -2.39
N VAL A 65 -0.67 3.36 -3.19
CA VAL A 65 0.11 2.73 -4.27
C VAL A 65 1.47 3.42 -4.35
N VAL A 66 2.55 2.65 -4.19
CA VAL A 66 3.94 3.09 -4.31
C VAL A 66 4.65 2.19 -5.30
N VAL A 67 5.33 2.77 -6.28
CA VAL A 67 6.04 2.03 -7.33
C VAL A 67 7.49 2.43 -7.41
N ASN A 68 8.28 1.60 -8.10
CA ASN A 68 9.69 1.85 -8.43
C ASN A 68 10.59 1.99 -7.18
N LEU A 69 10.22 1.31 -6.09
CA LEU A 69 11.10 1.17 -4.92
C LEU A 69 12.36 0.37 -5.33
N PRO A 70 13.58 0.87 -5.08
CA PRO A 70 14.82 0.19 -5.46
C PRO A 70 14.93 -1.25 -4.92
N ALA A 71 15.67 -2.12 -5.62
CA ALA A 71 15.83 -3.55 -5.30
C ALA A 71 16.41 -3.84 -3.89
N ASP A 72 17.12 -2.88 -3.30
CA ASP A 72 17.69 -2.96 -1.94
C ASP A 72 16.74 -2.42 -0.86
N THR A 73 15.58 -1.89 -1.22
CA THR A 73 14.55 -1.45 -0.26
C THR A 73 14.06 -2.64 0.57
N ARG A 74 14.09 -2.50 1.90
CA ARG A 74 13.57 -3.51 2.86
C ARG A 74 12.58 -2.96 3.86
N VAL A 75 12.37 -1.64 3.87
CA VAL A 75 11.51 -0.97 4.84
C VAL A 75 10.88 0.29 4.24
N LEU A 76 9.60 0.48 4.52
CA LEU A 76 8.93 1.77 4.53
C LEU A 76 8.64 2.12 5.99
N THR A 77 9.26 3.19 6.49
CA THR A 77 9.00 3.66 7.85
C THR A 77 7.59 4.20 7.98
N GLN A 78 7.01 4.16 9.18
CA GLN A 78 5.70 4.73 9.45
C GLN A 78 5.63 6.18 8.92
N GLY A 79 4.56 6.51 8.19
CA GLY A 79 4.36 7.82 7.60
C GLY A 79 5.04 8.06 6.26
N PHE A 80 5.65 7.05 5.63
CA PHE A 80 6.21 7.15 4.28
C PHE A 80 5.18 7.67 3.27
N GLY A 81 3.96 7.12 3.31
CA GLY A 81 2.83 7.56 2.50
C GLY A 81 2.12 8.83 2.98
N SER A 82 2.64 9.47 4.03
CA SER A 82 1.95 10.55 4.76
C SER A 82 2.76 11.85 4.83
N GLY A 83 3.83 11.97 4.04
CA GLY A 83 4.68 13.16 3.99
C GLY A 83 5.63 13.34 5.19
N LEU A 84 5.77 12.31 6.04
CA LEU A 84 6.70 12.35 7.19
C LEU A 84 8.12 11.89 6.84
N VAL A 85 8.28 11.30 5.65
CA VAL A 85 9.54 10.75 5.16
C VAL A 85 9.75 11.29 3.74
N ALA A 86 10.98 11.67 3.43
CA ALA A 86 11.33 12.05 2.06
C ALA A 86 11.21 10.83 1.13
N VAL A 87 10.48 10.99 0.03
CA VAL A 87 10.38 9.96 -1.01
C VAL A 87 11.71 9.96 -1.79
N PRO A 88 12.42 8.82 -1.88
CA PRO A 88 13.67 8.75 -2.65
C PRO A 88 13.46 9.03 -4.14
N ASP A 89 14.50 9.53 -4.80
CA ASP A 89 14.48 9.80 -6.23
C ASP A 89 14.08 8.55 -7.03
N GLY A 90 13.14 8.73 -7.97
CA GLY A 90 12.63 7.65 -8.82
C GLY A 90 11.52 6.80 -8.21
N VAL A 91 11.23 6.93 -6.91
CA VAL A 91 10.05 6.33 -6.27
C VAL A 91 8.83 7.21 -6.52
N ILE A 92 7.72 6.62 -6.92
CA ILE A 92 6.48 7.35 -7.22
C ILE A 92 5.37 6.82 -6.33
N GLN A 93 4.63 7.73 -5.69
CA GLN A 93 3.32 7.42 -5.11
C GLN A 93 2.27 7.80 -6.15
N THR A 94 1.54 6.81 -6.69
CA THR A 94 0.59 7.07 -7.78
C THR A 94 -0.81 7.36 -7.24
N ARG A 95 -1.72 7.72 -8.15
CA ARG A 95 -3.11 8.06 -7.84
C ARG A 95 -3.86 6.93 -7.15
N THR A 96 -4.52 7.27 -6.03
CA THR A 96 -5.45 6.41 -5.30
C THR A 96 -6.91 6.71 -5.67
N ASP A 97 -7.85 5.92 -5.17
CA ASP A 97 -9.29 6.16 -5.39
C ASP A 97 -9.82 7.39 -4.60
N PHE A 98 -9.03 7.93 -3.66
CA PHE A 98 -9.25 9.27 -3.10
C PHE A 98 -8.96 10.41 -4.09
N GLY A 99 -8.43 10.08 -5.27
CA GLY A 99 -8.14 11.03 -6.34
C GLY A 99 -6.84 11.82 -6.17
N LYS A 100 -5.94 11.37 -5.29
CA LYS A 100 -4.62 11.96 -5.03
C LYS A 100 -3.58 10.87 -4.74
N ALA A 101 -2.30 11.22 -4.89
CA ALA A 101 -1.19 10.40 -4.43
C ALA A 101 -1.07 10.38 -2.90
N GLY A 102 -0.44 9.34 -2.36
CA GLY A 102 -0.23 9.15 -0.93
C GLY A 102 -1.18 8.14 -0.29
N TYR A 103 -1.00 7.91 1.01
CA TYR A 103 -1.83 7.02 1.82
C TYR A 103 -3.13 7.71 2.25
N GLY A 104 -4.26 7.03 2.05
CA GLY A 104 -5.54 7.34 2.70
C GLY A 104 -5.98 6.16 3.56
N GLY A 105 -6.21 6.39 4.84
CA GLY A 105 -6.61 5.37 5.81
C GLY A 105 -7.99 4.77 5.60
N ALA A 106 -8.34 3.84 6.49
CA ALA A 106 -9.64 3.19 6.52
C ALA A 106 -10.77 4.16 6.87
N ALA A 107 -11.91 4.07 6.17
CA ALA A 107 -13.13 4.82 6.46
C ALA A 107 -14.37 4.07 5.91
N PRO A 108 -14.65 2.84 6.39
CA PRO A 108 -15.75 2.04 5.86
C PRO A 108 -17.12 2.66 6.22
N PRO A 109 -18.21 2.28 5.53
CA PRO A 109 -19.56 2.63 5.97
C PRO A 109 -19.82 2.17 7.40
N LYS A 110 -20.58 2.97 8.16
CA LYS A 110 -20.84 2.70 9.58
C LYS A 110 -21.52 1.35 9.78
N GLY A 111 -20.92 0.50 10.61
CA GLY A 111 -21.46 -0.83 10.95
C GLY A 111 -20.94 -1.97 10.07
N GLU A 112 -20.08 -1.66 9.10
CA GLU A 112 -19.39 -2.64 8.28
C GLU A 112 -18.01 -2.96 8.86
N THR A 113 -17.39 -4.06 8.45
CA THR A 113 -16.00 -4.38 8.79
C THR A 113 -15.29 -4.81 7.51
N HIS A 114 -14.27 -4.06 7.13
CA HIS A 114 -13.56 -4.24 5.86
C HIS A 114 -12.15 -4.76 6.11
N ARG A 115 -11.60 -5.42 5.08
CA ARG A 115 -10.19 -5.81 5.00
C ARG A 115 -9.38 -4.70 4.35
N TYR A 116 -8.26 -4.35 4.96
CA TYR A 116 -7.25 -3.45 4.39
C TYR A 116 -5.98 -4.24 4.15
N ILE A 117 -5.75 -4.60 2.89
CA ILE A 117 -4.71 -5.55 2.50
C ILE A 117 -3.48 -4.76 2.06
N PHE A 118 -2.45 -4.75 2.90
CA PHE A 118 -1.15 -4.18 2.59
C PHE A 118 -0.31 -5.24 1.90
N THR A 119 0.13 -4.99 0.67
CA THR A 119 0.90 -5.95 -0.12
C THR A 119 2.18 -5.33 -0.61
N VAL A 120 3.28 -6.07 -0.52
CA VAL A 120 4.52 -5.78 -1.25
C VAL A 120 4.67 -6.79 -2.38
N HIS A 121 5.06 -6.32 -3.56
CA HIS A 121 5.35 -7.11 -4.75
C HIS A 121 6.81 -6.92 -5.13
N ALA A 122 7.53 -8.01 -5.37
CA ALA A 122 8.88 -7.99 -5.92
C ALA A 122 8.81 -8.18 -7.44
N LEU A 123 9.41 -7.26 -8.20
CA LEU A 123 9.29 -7.23 -9.67
C LEU A 123 10.62 -7.54 -10.38
N ASP A 124 10.53 -8.08 -11.59
CA ASP A 124 11.68 -8.43 -12.46
C ASP A 124 12.19 -7.27 -13.35
N VAL A 125 11.57 -6.10 -13.24
CA VAL A 125 11.93 -4.85 -13.90
C VAL A 125 12.31 -3.78 -12.88
N GLU A 126 13.25 -2.91 -13.26
CA GLU A 126 13.74 -1.84 -12.38
C GLU A 126 12.71 -0.71 -12.23
N ARG A 127 11.94 -0.44 -13.29
CA ARG A 127 10.92 0.60 -13.30
C ARG A 127 9.70 0.16 -14.10
N LEU A 128 8.53 0.45 -13.57
CA LEU A 128 7.29 0.50 -14.31
C LEU A 128 7.18 1.84 -15.05
N ASP A 129 6.69 1.79 -16.29
CA ASP A 129 6.45 2.97 -17.14
C ASP A 129 5.11 3.61 -16.77
N VAL A 130 5.08 4.29 -15.63
CA VAL A 130 3.90 4.96 -15.06
C VAL A 130 4.30 6.31 -14.45
N ASP A 131 3.37 7.25 -14.43
CA ASP A 131 3.48 8.54 -13.75
C ASP A 131 2.64 8.59 -12.47
N GLU A 132 2.62 9.75 -11.80
CA GLU A 132 1.83 9.98 -10.59
C GLU A 132 0.31 9.85 -10.78
N ASP A 133 -0.20 9.97 -12.00
CA ASP A 133 -1.63 9.91 -12.32
C ASP A 133 -2.12 8.49 -12.62
N ALA A 134 -1.20 7.53 -12.80
CA ALA A 134 -1.54 6.13 -13.03
C ALA A 134 -2.42 5.55 -11.91
N SER A 135 -3.56 4.97 -12.32
CA SER A 135 -4.50 4.36 -11.38
C SER A 135 -3.94 3.09 -10.75
N GLY A 136 -4.48 2.70 -9.58
CA GLY A 136 -4.17 1.42 -8.96
C GLY A 136 -4.37 0.22 -9.89
N ALA A 137 -5.37 0.27 -10.79
CA ALA A 137 -5.59 -0.76 -11.80
C ALA A 137 -4.49 -0.78 -12.88
N MET A 138 -3.99 0.37 -13.35
CA MET A 138 -2.88 0.44 -14.31
C MET A 138 -1.58 -0.11 -13.69
N VAL A 139 -1.31 0.26 -12.43
CA VAL A 139 -0.17 -0.31 -11.68
C VAL A 139 -0.37 -1.81 -11.49
N GLY A 140 -1.56 -2.26 -11.07
CA GLY A 140 -1.90 -3.67 -10.89
C GLY A 140 -1.73 -4.50 -12.18
N PHE A 141 -2.07 -3.94 -13.34
CA PHE A 141 -1.83 -4.56 -14.64
C PHE A 141 -0.33 -4.80 -14.89
N ASN A 142 0.51 -3.80 -14.65
CA ASN A 142 1.96 -3.95 -14.78
C ASN A 142 2.53 -4.97 -13.77
N VAL A 143 2.10 -4.90 -12.50
CA VAL A 143 2.49 -5.87 -11.46
C VAL A 143 2.16 -7.28 -11.89
N HIS A 144 1.01 -7.52 -12.52
CA HIS A 144 0.62 -8.85 -12.99
C HIS A 144 1.66 -9.49 -13.94
N PHE A 145 2.25 -8.70 -14.85
CA PHE A 145 3.23 -9.23 -15.81
C PHE A 145 4.64 -9.37 -15.24
N HIS A 146 4.98 -8.59 -14.20
CA HIS A 146 6.35 -8.46 -13.71
C HIS A 146 6.59 -9.07 -12.32
N SER A 147 5.53 -9.50 -11.62
CA SER A 147 5.63 -9.99 -10.25
C SER A 147 6.33 -11.34 -10.17
N LEU A 148 7.45 -11.38 -9.45
CA LEU A 148 8.16 -12.60 -9.06
C LEU A 148 7.56 -13.24 -7.81
N ALA A 149 7.15 -12.41 -6.85
CA ALA A 149 6.50 -12.83 -5.61
C ALA A 149 5.75 -11.67 -4.95
N SER A 150 4.83 -12.00 -4.04
CA SER A 150 4.19 -11.02 -3.16
C SER A 150 4.06 -11.55 -1.73
N ALA A 151 3.88 -10.63 -0.78
CA ALA A 151 3.56 -10.93 0.61
C ALA A 151 2.63 -9.84 1.14
N SER A 152 1.66 -10.21 1.98
CA SER A 152 0.65 -9.29 2.49
C SER A 152 0.40 -9.42 3.99
N ILE A 153 -0.13 -8.33 4.56
CA ILE A 153 -0.74 -8.26 5.89
C ILE A 153 -2.13 -7.67 5.69
N THR A 154 -3.16 -8.33 6.23
CA THR A 154 -4.53 -7.85 6.22
C THR A 154 -4.90 -7.33 7.59
N ALA A 155 -5.29 -6.06 7.68
CA ALA A 155 -5.85 -5.48 8.90
C ALA A 155 -7.36 -5.27 8.74
N MET A 156 -8.12 -5.43 9.83
CA MET A 156 -9.58 -5.30 9.83
C MET A 156 -10.00 -3.95 10.42
N PHE A 157 -10.96 -3.22 9.85
CA PHE A 157 -11.46 -1.99 10.48
C PHE A 157 -12.97 -1.79 10.31
N SER A 158 -13.59 -1.13 11.29
CA SER A 158 -15.02 -0.88 11.43
C SER A 158 -15.34 0.49 12.01
#